data_AF-A0AAE3JEZ5-F1
#
_entry.id   AF-A0AAE3JEZ5-F1
#
_cell.length_a   1.000
_cell.length_b   1.000
_cell.length_c   1.000
_cell.angle_alpha   90.00
_cell.angle_beta   90.00
_cell.angle_gamma   90.00
#
_symmetry.space_group_name_H-M   'P 1'
#
loop_
_entity.id
_entity.type
_entity.pdbx_description
1 polymer ?
#
loop_
_entity_poly.entity_id
_entity_poly.type
_entity_poly.pdbx_seq_one_letter_code
_entity_poly.pdbx_strand_id
1 'polypeptide(L)'
;MIKKFAVLFMTVALAVGAVVPSYANTYDKNYAFTVSAKHYVTPAFSKDGTTKVYAYYTVGPYRLAFQTWGTNSGNSSGANCTSGETARVTRDVKSSITNFIHEQGYAKAYLKINAYDESGVGVRAEGVWSPDSTRNYNVVN
;
A
#
# COMPACT_ATOMS: atom_id res chain seq x y z
N MET A 1 -45.35 -32.00 -37.87
CA MET A 1 -44.07 -32.26 -37.16
C MET A 1 -42.98 -31.62 -38.01
N ILE A 2 -42.13 -30.67 -37.61
CA ILE A 2 -41.70 -30.08 -36.33
C ILE A 2 -41.52 -28.56 -36.58
N LYS A 3 -42.07 -27.73 -35.69
CA LYS A 3 -41.90 -26.26 -35.69
C LYS A 3 -40.50 -25.93 -35.14
N LYS A 4 -39.67 -25.22 -35.90
CA LYS A 4 -38.36 -24.76 -35.41
C LYS A 4 -38.54 -23.45 -34.64
N PHE A 5 -38.50 -23.55 -33.31
CA PHE A 5 -38.38 -22.41 -32.41
C PHE A 5 -36.96 -21.84 -32.55
N ALA A 6 -36.85 -20.62 -33.09
CA ALA A 6 -35.62 -19.85 -33.01
C ALA A 6 -35.61 -19.13 -31.65
N VAL A 7 -34.71 -19.55 -30.77
CA VAL A 7 -34.46 -18.94 -29.47
C VAL A 7 -33.72 -17.62 -29.70
N LEU A 8 -34.35 -16.52 -29.28
CA LEU A 8 -33.77 -15.18 -29.28
C LEU A 8 -32.68 -15.11 -28.20
N PHE A 9 -31.41 -14.99 -28.60
CA PHE A 9 -30.31 -14.72 -27.67
C PHE A 9 -30.45 -13.29 -27.14
N MET A 10 -30.82 -13.12 -25.87
CA MET A 10 -30.66 -11.86 -25.15
C MET A 10 -29.16 -11.59 -24.98
N THR A 11 -28.61 -10.66 -25.74
CA THR A 11 -27.34 -10.00 -25.43
C THR A 11 -27.52 -9.17 -24.17
N VAL A 12 -26.99 -9.67 -23.04
CA VAL A 12 -26.77 -8.84 -21.86
C VAL A 12 -25.62 -7.90 -22.19
N ALA A 13 -25.93 -6.63 -22.46
CA ALA A 13 -24.93 -5.58 -22.50
C ALA A 13 -24.37 -5.42 -21.09
N LEU A 14 -23.19 -6.00 -20.84
CA LEU A 14 -22.36 -5.62 -19.71
C LEU A 14 -21.99 -4.15 -19.93
N ALA A 15 -22.73 -3.26 -19.28
CA ALA A 15 -22.29 -1.90 -19.06
C ALA A 15 -20.96 -1.98 -18.29
N VAL A 16 -19.84 -1.91 -19.01
CA VAL A 16 -18.57 -1.53 -18.42
C VAL A 16 -18.75 -0.08 -18.03
N GLY A 17 -19.37 0.14 -16.86
CA GLY A 17 -19.29 1.42 -16.20
C GLY A 17 -17.82 1.73 -16.09
N ALA A 18 -17.37 2.76 -16.81
CA ALA A 18 -16.06 3.34 -16.56
C ALA A 18 -16.04 3.65 -15.07
N VAL A 19 -15.34 2.82 -14.31
CA VAL A 19 -15.05 3.11 -12.92
C VAL A 19 -14.28 4.41 -13.02
N VAL A 20 -14.93 5.51 -12.63
CA VAL A 20 -14.26 6.78 -12.45
C VAL A 20 -13.01 6.42 -11.66
N PRO A 21 -11.79 6.67 -12.17
CA PRO A 21 -10.61 6.33 -11.41
C PRO A 21 -10.77 7.09 -10.11
N SER A 22 -11.05 6.36 -9.02
CA SER A 22 -10.86 6.87 -7.68
C SER A 22 -9.47 7.47 -7.73
N TYR A 23 -9.36 8.78 -7.51
CA TYR A 23 -8.12 9.51 -7.76
C TYR A 23 -7.05 8.90 -6.86
N ALA A 24 -6.30 7.95 -7.40
CA ALA A 24 -5.35 7.15 -6.64
C ALA A 24 -4.43 8.11 -5.89
N ASN A 25 -4.35 7.97 -4.56
CA ASN A 25 -3.57 8.87 -3.74
C ASN A 25 -2.08 8.58 -3.89
N THR A 26 -1.56 9.11 -5.00
CA THR A 26 -0.21 8.86 -5.51
C THR A 26 0.79 9.93 -5.11
N TYR A 27 0.34 10.90 -4.30
CA TYR A 27 1.19 11.95 -3.78
C TYR A 27 2.06 11.43 -2.65
N ASP A 28 3.36 11.64 -2.80
CA ASP A 28 4.36 11.34 -1.79
C ASP A 28 4.07 12.10 -0.48
N LYS A 29 4.16 11.35 0.62
CA LYS A 29 4.00 11.80 2.00
C LYS A 29 5.34 11.66 2.70
N ASN A 30 5.85 12.76 3.21
CA ASN A 30 7.10 12.76 3.96
C ASN A 30 6.92 12.04 5.30
N TYR A 31 7.96 11.36 5.75
CA TYR A 31 8.10 10.94 7.13
C TYR A 31 9.52 11.16 7.61
N ALA A 32 9.61 11.34 8.92
CA ALA A 32 10.85 11.67 9.60
C ALA A 32 10.74 11.22 11.06
N PHE A 33 11.64 10.34 11.49
CA PHE A 33 11.70 9.87 12.87
C PHE A 33 13.11 9.41 13.26
N THR A 34 13.33 9.23 14.57
CA THR A 34 14.48 8.50 15.09
C THR A 34 14.09 7.05 15.29
N VAL A 35 14.83 6.14 14.68
CA VAL A 35 14.57 4.71 14.72
C VAL A 35 14.68 4.20 16.15
N SER A 36 13.67 3.47 16.60
CA SER A 36 13.63 2.86 17.94
C SER A 36 13.18 1.39 17.83
N ALA A 37 13.21 0.66 18.95
CA ALA A 37 12.62 -0.67 19.03
C ALA A 37 11.09 -0.66 18.82
N LYS A 38 10.44 0.49 19.01
CA LYS A 38 9.02 0.68 18.71
C LYS A 38 8.85 1.21 17.28
N HIS A 39 7.74 0.81 16.67
CA HIS A 39 7.33 1.33 15.37
C HIS A 39 7.05 2.83 15.43
N TYR A 40 7.62 3.56 14.50
CA TYR A 40 7.08 4.84 14.08
C TYR A 40 5.80 4.62 13.26
N VAL A 41 4.79 5.45 13.47
CA VAL A 41 3.49 5.34 12.80
C VAL A 41 3.24 6.62 12.01
N THR A 42 3.06 6.48 10.70
CA THR A 42 2.70 7.61 9.84
C THR A 42 1.21 7.97 9.98
N PRO A 43 0.81 9.19 9.57
CA PRO A 43 -0.60 9.52 9.39
C PRO A 43 -1.30 8.59 8.39
N ALA A 44 -2.57 8.28 8.64
CA ALA A 44 -3.39 7.53 7.69
C ALA A 44 -3.89 8.44 6.56
N PHE A 45 -3.72 7.97 5.33
CA PHE A 45 -4.18 8.64 4.12
C PHE A 45 -5.09 7.72 3.31
N SER A 46 -5.95 8.29 2.47
CA SER A 46 -6.84 7.52 1.59
C SER A 46 -6.06 6.52 0.76
N LYS A 47 -6.62 5.30 0.65
CA LYS A 47 -6.17 4.21 -0.21
C LYS A 47 -7.31 3.90 -1.18
N ASP A 48 -7.12 4.36 -2.39
CA ASP A 48 -8.21 4.56 -3.33
C ASP A 48 -8.33 3.41 -4.36
N GLY A 49 -7.37 2.47 -4.36
CA GLY A 49 -7.43 1.24 -5.16
C GLY A 49 -6.54 0.11 -4.63
N THR A 50 -6.23 -0.86 -5.48
CA THR A 50 -5.45 -2.08 -5.18
C THR A 50 -3.97 -1.95 -5.53
N THR A 51 -3.49 -0.74 -5.85
CA THR A 51 -2.08 -0.56 -6.24
C THR A 51 -1.13 -0.78 -5.05
N LYS A 52 0.14 -1.06 -5.34
CA LYS A 52 1.17 -1.24 -4.32
C LYS A 52 1.46 0.08 -3.60
N VAL A 53 1.85 -0.01 -2.33
CA VAL A 53 2.36 1.14 -1.58
C VAL A 53 3.78 1.43 -2.03
N TYR A 54 4.09 2.68 -2.35
CA TYR A 54 5.45 3.12 -2.64
C TYR A 54 6.17 3.51 -1.36
N ALA A 55 7.44 3.15 -1.23
CA ALA A 55 8.31 3.60 -0.16
C ALA A 55 9.72 3.89 -0.69
N TYR A 56 10.32 4.97 -0.21
CA TYR A 56 11.69 5.36 -0.55
C TYR A 56 12.28 6.25 0.54
N TYR A 57 13.56 6.05 0.85
CA TYR A 57 14.24 6.83 1.87
C TYR A 57 15.72 6.98 1.57
N THR A 58 16.27 8.13 1.95
CA THR A 58 17.66 8.54 1.66
C THR A 58 18.48 8.75 2.93
N VAL A 59 17.81 8.98 4.07
CA VAL A 59 18.46 9.11 5.38
C VAL A 59 17.97 7.98 6.27
N GLY A 60 18.88 7.31 6.98
CA GLY A 60 18.56 6.17 7.84
C GLY A 60 19.57 5.03 7.77
N PRO A 61 19.31 3.93 8.49
CA PRO A 61 20.11 2.72 8.39
C PRO A 61 20.01 2.10 6.99
N TYR A 62 20.91 1.15 6.69
CA TYR A 62 20.93 0.50 5.38
C TYR A 62 19.58 -0.14 5.01
N ARG A 63 18.85 -0.65 6.01
CA ARG A 63 17.54 -1.26 5.86
C ARG A 63 16.59 -0.85 6.96
N LEU A 64 15.32 -0.71 6.59
CA LEU A 64 14.21 -0.48 7.50
C LEU A 64 13.11 -1.51 7.22
N ALA A 65 12.40 -1.87 8.26
CA ALA A 65 11.24 -2.75 8.20
C ALA A 65 9.97 -1.89 8.07
N PHE A 66 9.15 -2.22 7.07
CA PHE A 66 7.91 -1.52 6.74
C PHE A 66 6.74 -2.46 6.82
N GLN A 67 5.66 -1.99 7.42
CA GLN A 67 4.37 -2.66 7.38
C GLN A 67 3.32 -1.68 6.86
N THR A 68 2.55 -2.12 5.86
CA THR A 68 1.39 -1.41 5.33
C THR A 68 0.15 -1.82 6.11
N TRP A 69 -0.43 -0.89 6.85
CA TRP A 69 -1.62 -1.12 7.66
C TRP A 69 -2.86 -0.47 7.06
N GLY A 70 -3.97 -1.21 7.04
CA GLY A 70 -5.28 -0.74 6.60
C GLY A 70 -6.18 -0.31 7.75
N THR A 71 -6.95 0.76 7.59
CA THR A 71 -7.93 1.24 8.58
C THR A 71 -9.09 1.98 7.92
N ASN A 72 -10.22 2.08 8.61
CA ASN A 72 -11.37 2.91 8.22
C ASN A 72 -11.58 4.12 9.15
N SER A 73 -11.09 4.08 10.39
CA SER A 73 -11.34 5.11 11.42
C SER A 73 -10.15 6.03 11.69
N GLY A 74 -8.91 5.60 11.42
CA GLY A 74 -7.71 6.40 11.64
C GLY A 74 -6.49 5.57 12.06
N ASN A 75 -5.39 6.25 12.35
CA ASN A 75 -4.12 5.64 12.77
C ASN A 75 -4.35 4.88 14.09
N SER A 76 -3.77 3.69 14.25
CA SER A 76 -3.78 2.83 15.47
C SER A 76 -4.93 1.83 15.70
N SER A 77 -5.98 1.82 14.89
CA SER A 77 -7.09 0.82 14.94
C SER A 77 -7.10 -0.18 13.77
N GLY A 78 -6.05 -0.16 12.95
CA GLY A 78 -5.99 -0.94 11.71
C GLY A 78 -5.52 -2.39 11.87
N ALA A 79 -5.39 -3.09 10.75
CA ALA A 79 -4.75 -4.40 10.64
C ALA A 79 -3.50 -4.32 9.75
N ASN A 80 -2.53 -5.22 9.95
CA ASN A 80 -1.42 -5.38 9.04
C ASN A 80 -1.92 -6.02 7.74
N CYS A 81 -1.73 -5.33 6.63
CA CYS A 81 -2.17 -5.77 5.31
C CYS A 81 -0.97 -6.05 4.39
N THR A 82 0.25 -6.09 4.93
CA THR A 82 1.48 -6.34 4.17
C THR A 82 1.52 -7.78 3.69
N SER A 83 1.80 -8.01 2.40
CA SER A 83 2.08 -9.35 1.92
C SER A 83 3.38 -9.85 2.54
N GLY A 84 3.33 -10.94 3.32
CA GLY A 84 4.50 -11.44 4.05
C GLY A 84 4.78 -10.76 5.39
N GLU A 85 3.79 -10.06 5.97
CA GLU A 85 3.84 -9.37 7.27
C GLU A 85 4.78 -8.16 7.37
N THR A 86 5.98 -8.17 6.77
CA THR A 86 6.94 -7.06 6.94
C THR A 86 7.90 -6.94 5.77
N ALA A 87 7.80 -5.83 5.06
CA ALA A 87 8.64 -5.50 3.93
C ALA A 87 9.99 -4.91 4.32
N ARG A 88 11.04 -5.45 3.72
CA ARG A 88 12.40 -4.93 3.86
C ARG A 88 12.71 -3.92 2.77
N VAL A 89 12.80 -2.66 3.15
CA VAL A 89 13.15 -1.56 2.24
C VAL A 89 14.62 -1.20 2.45
N THR A 90 15.38 -1.11 1.36
CA THR A 90 16.80 -0.73 1.38
C THR A 90 16.93 0.76 1.06
N ARG A 91 17.84 1.45 1.76
CA ARG A 91 18.11 2.87 1.53
C ARG A 91 18.50 3.12 0.07
N ASP A 92 18.06 4.25 -0.47
CA ASP A 92 18.31 4.66 -1.85
C ASP A 92 17.70 3.74 -2.92
N VAL A 93 16.83 2.79 -2.53
CA VAL A 93 16.10 1.91 -3.45
C VAL A 93 14.59 2.21 -3.39
N LYS A 94 14.07 2.71 -4.51
CA LYS A 94 12.61 2.89 -4.70
C LYS A 94 11.93 1.53 -4.66
N SER A 95 10.98 1.35 -3.75
CA SER A 95 10.39 0.05 -3.45
C SER A 95 8.87 0.09 -3.56
N SER A 96 8.29 -1.03 -3.98
CA SER A 96 6.85 -1.25 -4.07
C SER A 96 6.46 -2.39 -3.13
N ILE A 97 5.69 -2.08 -2.09
CA ILE A 97 5.23 -3.02 -1.08
C ILE A 97 3.88 -3.60 -1.50
N THR A 98 3.83 -4.92 -1.67
CA THR A 98 2.56 -5.61 -1.93
C THR A 98 1.71 -5.60 -0.68
N ASN A 99 0.44 -5.21 -0.82
CA ASN A 99 -0.50 -5.08 0.28
C ASN A 99 -1.89 -5.56 -0.12
N PHE A 100 -2.73 -5.81 0.87
CA PHE A 100 -4.12 -6.24 0.71
C PHE A 100 -5.10 -5.26 1.38
N ILE A 101 -4.73 -3.97 1.49
CA ILE A 101 -5.52 -2.98 2.26
C ILE A 101 -6.92 -2.86 1.68
N HIS A 102 -7.01 -2.69 0.36
CA HIS A 102 -8.29 -2.50 -0.32
C HIS A 102 -9.05 -3.82 -0.45
N GLU A 103 -8.35 -4.92 -0.71
CA GLU A 103 -8.88 -6.28 -0.77
C GLU A 103 -9.49 -6.72 0.57
N GLN A 104 -9.00 -6.19 1.70
CA GLN A 104 -9.54 -6.41 3.04
C GLN A 104 -10.62 -5.39 3.44
N GLY A 105 -11.05 -4.51 2.53
CA GLY A 105 -12.15 -3.57 2.76
C GLY A 105 -11.77 -2.32 3.54
N TYR A 106 -10.48 -1.98 3.61
CA TYR A 106 -10.01 -0.73 4.21
C TYR A 106 -9.88 0.38 3.17
N ALA A 107 -10.29 1.59 3.55
CA ALA A 107 -10.25 2.79 2.70
C ALA A 107 -9.06 3.70 2.98
N LYS A 108 -8.26 3.43 4.02
CA LYS A 108 -7.07 4.23 4.37
C LYS A 108 -5.89 3.33 4.65
N ALA A 109 -4.71 3.82 4.28
CA ALA A 109 -3.42 3.20 4.54
C ALA A 109 -2.60 4.06 5.49
N TYR A 110 -1.77 3.42 6.30
CA TYR A 110 -0.64 4.03 6.99
C TYR A 110 0.51 3.04 7.09
N LEU A 111 1.72 3.55 7.28
CA LEU A 111 2.90 2.75 7.55
C LEU A 111 3.19 2.65 9.05
N LYS A 112 3.61 1.45 9.47
CA LYS A 112 4.45 1.25 10.65
C LYS A 112 5.87 0.96 10.19
N ILE A 113 6.84 1.71 10.70
CA ILE A 113 8.24 1.65 10.29
C ILE A 113 9.13 1.45 11.52
N ASN A 114 10.04 0.49 11.50
CA ASN A 114 10.98 0.23 12.58
C ASN A 114 12.36 -0.19 12.05
N ALA A 115 13.30 -0.36 12.97
CA ALA A 115 14.61 -0.93 12.66
C ALA A 115 14.43 -2.33 12.07
N TYR A 116 15.15 -2.64 10.99
CA TYR A 116 15.21 -4.02 10.48
C TYR A 116 16.07 -4.91 11.38
N ASP A 117 17.11 -4.34 11.97
CA ASP A 117 18.05 -4.98 12.88
C ASP A 117 18.53 -3.97 13.94
N GLU A 118 19.20 -4.46 14.98
CA GLU A 118 19.66 -3.64 16.12
C GLU A 118 20.60 -2.50 15.70
N SER A 119 21.32 -2.65 14.58
CA SER A 119 22.28 -1.64 14.11
C SER A 119 21.62 -0.34 13.65
N GLY A 120 20.30 -0.37 13.37
CA GLY A 120 19.55 0.81 12.97
C GLY A 120 18.99 1.65 14.11
N VAL A 121 19.00 1.16 15.35
CA VAL A 121 18.39 1.86 16.50
C VAL A 121 19.18 3.12 16.85
N GLY A 122 18.47 4.22 17.12
CA GLY A 122 19.06 5.52 17.43
C GLY A 122 19.43 6.38 16.22
N VAL A 123 19.35 5.82 15.00
CA VAL A 123 19.65 6.55 13.77
C VAL A 123 18.41 7.32 13.28
N ARG A 124 18.62 8.55 12.79
CA ARG A 124 17.57 9.35 12.16
C ARG A 124 17.21 8.77 10.78
N ALA A 125 15.92 8.60 10.49
CA ALA A 125 15.43 8.09 9.21
C ALA A 125 14.42 9.06 8.54
N GLU A 126 14.59 9.32 7.24
CA GLU A 126 13.77 10.24 6.45
C GLU A 126 13.51 9.71 5.05
N GLY A 127 12.25 9.85 4.62
CA GLY A 127 11.85 9.41 3.30
C GLY A 127 10.43 9.84 2.93
N VAL A 128 9.95 9.22 1.88
CA VAL A 128 8.62 9.41 1.31
C VAL A 128 7.92 8.08 1.12
N TRP A 129 6.61 8.13 1.17
CA TRP A 129 5.76 7.01 0.79
C TRP A 129 4.46 7.50 0.16
N SER A 130 3.81 6.67 -0.64
CA SER A 130 2.47 6.96 -1.14
C SER A 130 1.54 5.75 -0.96
N PRO A 131 0.28 5.97 -0.51
CA PRO A 131 -0.71 4.90 -0.37
C PRO A 131 -0.96 4.14 -1.67
N ASP A 132 -1.07 4.88 -2.77
CA ASP A 132 -1.21 4.33 -4.11
C ASP A 132 0.02 4.66 -4.95
N SER A 133 0.38 3.80 -5.90
CA SER A 133 1.47 4.05 -6.84
C SER A 133 1.00 3.84 -8.27
N THR A 134 1.38 4.75 -9.16
CA THR A 134 1.10 4.65 -10.60
C THR A 134 2.02 3.66 -11.32
N ARG A 135 3.05 3.15 -10.63
CA ARG A 135 4.05 2.25 -11.20
C ARG A 135 4.58 1.24 -10.18
N ASN A 136 5.17 0.16 -10.68
CA ASN A 136 5.90 -0.79 -9.87
C ASN A 136 7.41 -0.49 -9.95
N TYR A 137 8.07 -0.43 -8.80
CA TYR A 137 9.52 -0.33 -8.66
C TYR A 137 10.08 -1.70 -8.25
N ASN A 138 11.14 -1.73 -7.43
CA ASN A 138 11.62 -2.96 -6.82
C ASN A 138 10.53 -3.50 -5.87
N VAL A 139 9.91 -4.62 -6.22
CA VAL A 139 8.85 -5.22 -5.39
C VAL A 139 9.49 -5.90 -4.19
N VAL A 140 9.02 -5.55 -3.00
CA VAL A 140 9.52 -6.06 -1.72
C VAL A 140 8.36 -6.60 -0.89
N ASN A 141 8.65 -7.62 -0.09
CA ASN A 141 7.76 -8.25 0.88
C ASN A 141 8.48 -8.45 2.19
#